data_AF-A0A2T2X7V4-F1
#
_entry.id   AF-A0A2T2X7V4-F1
#
_cell.length_a   1.000
_cell.length_b   1.000
_cell.length_c   1.000
_cell.angle_alpha   90.00
_cell.angle_beta   90.00
_cell.angle_gamma   90.00
#
_symmetry.space_group_name_H-M   'P 1'
#
loop_
_entity.id
_entity.type
_entity.pdbx_description
1 polymer ?
#
loop_
_entity_poly.entity_id
_entity_poly.type
_entity_poly.pdbx_seq_one_letter_code
_entity_poly.pdbx_strand_id
1 'polypeptide(L)'
;MKQSRLILINILIIVALILVGGIIAYYWTQSYDYVSTQDASISASSIPVAATQTGTVEALGLHIGQKVTKGQVVGKELVLTSSSSASANGKAKSTTSTAAPSATVNIEAPANGVVANVSVNNGQMVSAGTPVFTLVQLSRVNVIANIPESKIRNVSVGQSATIYVDAHPGVAFSGTVKAIQPTTQSFFSLIPTAATSGTYTKVTQRVPVTLSIDAAGYTLLPGENAEVRITVH
;
A
#
# COMPACT_ATOMS: atom_id res chain seq x y z
N MET A 1 48.74 54.27 23.35
CA MET A 1 47.56 53.51 23.80
C MET A 1 46.55 53.10 22.69
N LYS A 2 46.63 53.63 21.45
CA LYS A 2 45.66 53.28 20.37
C LYS A 2 45.94 51.96 19.62
N GLN A 3 47.21 51.56 19.45
CA GLN A 3 47.62 50.42 18.61
C GLN A 3 47.20 49.04 19.19
N SER A 4 47.32 48.84 20.51
CA SER A 4 46.94 47.56 21.14
C SER A 4 45.44 47.28 21.13
N ARG A 5 44.59 48.33 21.17
CA ARG A 5 43.13 48.19 21.07
C ARG A 5 42.68 47.81 19.65
N LEU A 6 43.35 48.31 18.63
CA LEU A 6 43.09 47.94 17.22
C LEU A 6 43.42 46.47 16.93
N ILE A 7 44.52 45.97 17.50
CA ILE A 7 44.91 44.55 17.38
C ILE A 7 43.87 43.66 18.08
N LEU A 8 43.39 44.06 19.27
CA LEU A 8 42.37 43.30 20.00
C LEU A 8 41.03 43.23 19.26
N ILE A 9 40.62 44.34 18.62
CA ILE A 9 39.38 44.40 17.82
C ILE A 9 39.47 43.49 16.59
N ASN A 10 40.60 43.48 15.88
CA ASN A 10 40.79 42.60 14.72
C ASN A 10 40.80 41.12 15.12
N ILE A 11 41.43 40.75 16.24
CA ILE A 11 41.40 39.37 16.75
C ILE A 11 39.96 38.97 17.09
N LEU A 12 39.19 39.85 17.73
CA LEU A 12 37.80 39.57 18.08
C LEU A 12 36.92 39.39 16.83
N ILE A 13 37.14 40.18 15.77
CA ILE A 13 36.47 40.03 14.47
C ILE A 13 36.82 38.68 13.81
N ILE A 14 38.08 38.26 13.85
CA ILE A 14 38.50 36.97 13.30
C ILE A 14 37.87 35.81 14.07
N VAL A 15 37.84 35.88 15.40
CA VAL A 15 37.18 34.87 16.24
C VAL A 15 35.67 34.82 15.95
N ALA A 16 35.03 35.98 15.79
CA ALA A 16 33.62 36.04 15.40
C ALA A 16 33.37 35.43 14.02
N LEU A 17 34.25 35.68 13.03
CA LEU A 17 34.16 35.08 11.70
C LEU A 17 34.35 33.55 11.72
N ILE A 18 35.25 33.05 12.56
CA ILE A 18 35.45 31.59 12.74
C ILE A 18 34.22 30.96 13.39
N LEU A 19 33.63 31.61 14.40
CA LEU A 19 32.39 31.12 15.03
C LEU A 19 31.22 31.12 14.05
N VAL A 20 31.04 32.20 13.29
CA VAL A 20 30.00 32.30 12.26
C VAL A 20 30.23 31.27 11.15
N GLY A 21 31.47 31.11 10.68
CA GLY A 21 31.83 30.08 9.70
C GLY A 21 31.58 28.66 10.20
N GLY A 22 31.87 28.39 11.47
CA GLY A 22 31.60 27.10 12.10
C GLY A 22 30.10 26.81 12.23
N ILE A 23 29.30 27.82 12.59
CA ILE A 23 27.83 27.71 12.62
C ILE A 23 27.29 27.46 11.21
N ILE A 24 27.73 28.23 10.20
CA ILE A 24 27.31 28.06 8.81
C ILE A 24 27.68 26.65 8.32
N ALA A 25 28.90 26.18 8.57
CA ALA A 25 29.36 24.85 8.19
C ALA A 25 28.52 23.75 8.87
N TYR A 26 28.21 23.91 10.16
CA TYR A 26 27.36 22.98 10.91
C TYR A 26 25.94 22.86 10.30
N TYR A 27 25.31 23.99 9.96
CA TYR A 27 24.01 24.00 9.29
C TYR A 27 24.08 23.47 7.84
N TRP A 28 25.21 23.68 7.16
CA TRP A 28 25.45 23.16 5.81
C TRP A 28 25.52 21.64 5.83
N THR A 29 26.26 21.04 6.77
CA THR A 29 26.37 19.58 6.89
C THR A 29 25.02 18.91 7.20
N GLN A 30 24.11 19.58 7.92
CA GLN A 30 22.81 19.00 8.26
C GLN A 30 21.78 19.03 7.11
N SER A 31 22.00 19.87 6.09
CA SER A 31 20.99 20.19 5.08
C SER A 31 21.03 19.31 3.82
N TYR A 32 22.01 18.43 3.64
CA TYR A 32 22.23 17.74 2.35
C TYR A 32 21.98 16.22 2.33
N ASP A 33 21.81 15.55 3.47
CA ASP A 33 21.87 14.08 3.51
C ASP A 33 20.51 13.38 3.58
N TYR A 34 19.42 14.01 3.12
CA TYR A 34 18.14 13.31 3.01
C TYR A 34 17.26 13.75 1.84
N VAL A 35 16.48 12.79 1.35
CA VAL A 35 15.40 12.99 0.38
C VAL A 35 14.08 12.85 1.11
N SER A 36 13.35 13.96 1.29
CA SER A 36 11.99 13.96 1.82
C SER A 36 10.94 14.03 0.70
N THR A 37 9.85 13.28 0.85
CA THR A 37 8.62 13.40 0.07
C THR A 37 7.40 13.31 0.99
N GLN A 38 6.39 14.13 0.71
CA GLN A 38 5.07 14.06 1.33
C GLN A 38 4.06 13.27 0.49
N ASP A 39 4.46 12.89 -0.73
CA ASP A 39 3.64 12.03 -1.59
C ASP A 39 4.02 10.58 -1.31
N ALA A 40 3.60 10.09 -0.14
CA ALA A 40 3.71 8.68 0.19
C ALA A 40 2.42 8.17 0.82
N SER A 41 2.15 6.89 0.61
CA SER A 41 0.97 6.22 1.18
C SER A 41 1.29 4.82 1.66
N ILE A 42 0.54 4.38 2.67
CA ILE A 42 0.61 3.01 3.17
C ILE A 42 -0.11 2.09 2.20
N SER A 43 0.56 1.01 1.80
CA SER A 43 0.05 -0.01 0.91
C SER A 43 0.11 -1.37 1.58
N ALA A 44 -0.91 -2.19 1.38
CA ALA A 44 -0.98 -3.54 1.91
C ALA A 44 -1.36 -4.52 0.80
N SER A 45 -0.93 -5.77 0.94
CA SER A 45 -1.36 -6.83 0.02
C SER A 45 -2.84 -7.17 0.25
N SER A 46 -3.62 -7.08 -0.82
CA SER A 46 -5.02 -7.50 -0.86
C SER A 46 -5.17 -8.84 -1.57
N ILE A 47 -5.96 -9.75 -1.01
CA ILE A 47 -6.27 -11.06 -1.58
C ILE A 47 -7.78 -11.12 -1.84
N PRO A 48 -8.23 -11.07 -3.10
CA PRO A 48 -9.62 -11.32 -3.42
C PRO A 48 -9.93 -12.80 -3.22
N VAL A 49 -11.01 -13.10 -2.51
CA VAL A 49 -11.49 -14.46 -2.30
C VAL A 49 -12.68 -14.68 -3.21
N ALA A 50 -12.50 -15.57 -4.19
CA ALA A 50 -13.50 -15.86 -5.20
C ALA A 50 -14.34 -17.10 -4.87
N ALA A 51 -15.56 -17.14 -5.40
CA ALA A 51 -16.40 -18.32 -5.37
C ALA A 51 -15.72 -19.44 -6.16
N THR A 52 -15.63 -20.63 -5.56
CA THR A 52 -15.02 -21.79 -6.20
C THR A 52 -15.92 -22.46 -7.22
N GLN A 53 -17.24 -22.33 -7.04
CA GLN A 53 -18.25 -22.93 -7.90
C GLN A 53 -19.30 -21.89 -8.28
N THR A 54 -20.24 -22.27 -9.15
CA THR A 54 -21.40 -21.44 -9.47
C THR A 54 -22.55 -21.85 -8.57
N GLY A 55 -23.10 -20.90 -7.84
CA GLY A 55 -24.06 -21.19 -6.79
C GLY A 55 -24.70 -19.94 -6.19
N THR A 56 -25.57 -20.14 -5.21
CA THR A 56 -26.19 -19.06 -4.44
C THR A 56 -25.51 -18.92 -3.09
N VAL A 57 -25.11 -17.72 -2.71
CA VAL A 57 -24.52 -17.46 -1.39
C VAL A 57 -25.63 -17.47 -0.35
N GLU A 58 -25.68 -18.49 0.51
CA GLU A 58 -26.80 -18.69 1.44
C GLU A 58 -26.64 -17.83 2.71
N ALA A 59 -25.43 -17.82 3.28
CA ALA A 59 -25.12 -17.05 4.47
C ALA A 59 -23.67 -16.56 4.43
N LEU A 60 -23.50 -15.25 4.26
CA LEU A 60 -22.22 -14.55 4.38
C LEU A 60 -22.22 -13.80 5.70
N GLY A 61 -21.56 -14.37 6.72
CA GLY A 61 -21.49 -13.81 8.07
C GLY A 61 -20.36 -12.79 8.24
N LEU A 62 -20.01 -12.08 7.16
CA LEU A 62 -18.88 -11.17 7.11
C LEU A 62 -19.30 -9.71 7.29
N HIS A 63 -18.53 -8.99 8.09
CA HIS A 63 -18.62 -7.54 8.21
C HIS A 63 -17.33 -6.88 7.77
N ILE A 64 -17.44 -5.71 7.13
CA ILE A 64 -16.28 -4.89 6.78
C ILE A 64 -15.55 -4.50 8.07
N GLY A 65 -14.23 -4.67 8.10
CA GLY A 65 -13.39 -4.45 9.28
C GLY A 65 -13.22 -5.68 10.19
N GLN A 66 -13.91 -6.79 9.91
CA GLN A 66 -13.75 -8.02 10.68
C GLN A 66 -12.38 -8.67 10.42
N LYS A 67 -11.70 -9.03 11.51
CA LYS A 67 -10.47 -9.84 11.45
C LYS A 67 -10.84 -11.30 11.19
N VAL A 68 -10.18 -11.91 10.21
CA VAL A 68 -10.33 -13.33 9.89
C VAL A 68 -9.00 -14.06 9.94
N THR A 69 -9.05 -15.33 10.33
CA THR A 69 -7.88 -16.22 10.32
C THR A 69 -7.92 -17.16 9.13
N LYS A 70 -6.76 -17.62 8.67
CA LYS A 70 -6.65 -18.64 7.61
C LYS A 70 -7.49 -19.88 7.96
N GLY A 71 -8.31 -20.34 7.03
CA GLY A 71 -9.20 -21.49 7.18
C GLY A 71 -10.49 -21.20 7.96
N GLN A 72 -10.73 -19.97 8.40
CA GLN A 72 -12.00 -19.61 9.02
C GLN A 72 -13.12 -19.67 7.96
N VAL A 73 -14.19 -20.40 8.27
CA VAL A 73 -15.40 -20.41 7.45
C VAL A 73 -16.10 -19.07 7.58
N VAL A 74 -16.24 -18.38 6.45
CA VAL A 74 -16.82 -17.03 6.39
C VAL A 74 -18.19 -17.01 5.71
N GLY A 75 -18.52 -18.06 4.99
CA GLY A 75 -19.85 -18.25 4.43
C GLY A 75 -20.07 -19.63 3.85
N LYS A 76 -21.30 -19.85 3.38
CA LYS A 76 -21.71 -21.08 2.73
C LYS A 76 -22.29 -20.77 1.35
N GLU A 77 -21.81 -21.48 0.35
CA GLU A 77 -22.30 -21.41 -1.02
C GLU A 77 -23.12 -22.66 -1.32
N LEU A 78 -24.33 -22.48 -1.82
CA LEU A 78 -25.17 -23.55 -2.31
C LEU A 78 -24.86 -23.77 -3.79
N VAL A 79 -24.12 -24.83 -4.09
CA VAL A 79 -23.71 -25.15 -5.46
C VAL A 79 -24.89 -25.70 -6.23
N LEU A 80 -25.11 -25.14 -7.41
CA LEU A 80 -26.02 -25.68 -8.40
C LEU A 80 -25.30 -26.83 -9.10
N THR A 81 -25.34 -28.01 -8.49
CA THR A 81 -24.90 -29.24 -9.14
C THR A 81 -25.84 -29.48 -10.31
N SER A 82 -25.40 -29.16 -11.53
CA SER A 82 -26.08 -29.58 -12.75
C SER A 82 -26.26 -31.09 -12.67
N SER A 83 -27.47 -31.54 -12.39
CA SER A 83 -27.87 -32.95 -12.47
C SER A 83 -27.84 -33.39 -13.94
N SER A 84 -26.65 -33.50 -14.54
CA SER A 84 -26.43 -34.28 -15.76
C SER A 84 -26.42 -35.77 -15.41
N SER A 85 -27.52 -36.22 -14.83
CA SER A 85 -27.87 -37.63 -14.69
C SER A 85 -29.36 -37.82 -14.99
N ALA A 86 -29.85 -37.22 -16.08
CA ALA A 86 -30.99 -37.77 -16.79
C ALA A 86 -30.46 -38.91 -17.68
N SER A 87 -30.25 -40.05 -17.03
CA SER A 87 -30.19 -41.36 -17.67
C SER A 87 -31.35 -41.49 -18.65
N ALA A 88 -31.05 -41.53 -19.95
CA ALA A 88 -32.00 -41.92 -20.97
C ALA A 88 -32.17 -43.44 -20.93
N ASN A 89 -32.95 -43.96 -19.97
CA ASN A 89 -33.55 -45.28 -20.12
C ASN A 89 -34.78 -45.48 -19.20
N GLY A 90 -35.96 -45.58 -19.83
CA GLY A 90 -37.09 -46.37 -19.30
C GLY A 90 -38.05 -45.70 -18.31
N LYS A 91 -39.14 -45.15 -18.84
CA LYS A 91 -40.51 -45.07 -18.28
C LYS A 91 -40.70 -45.48 -16.80
N ALA A 92 -40.95 -44.52 -15.88
CA ALA A 92 -41.91 -44.69 -14.77
C ALA A 92 -42.18 -43.39 -13.99
N LYS A 93 -43.46 -43.03 -13.96
CA LYS A 93 -44.23 -42.17 -13.05
C LYS A 93 -43.77 -42.17 -11.58
N SER A 94 -43.54 -40.99 -10.97
CA SER A 94 -44.06 -40.63 -9.63
C SER A 94 -43.78 -39.17 -9.26
N THR A 95 -44.80 -38.50 -8.77
CA THR A 95 -44.81 -37.24 -8.04
C THR A 95 -43.95 -37.32 -6.79
N THR A 96 -42.80 -36.63 -6.76
CA THR A 96 -42.17 -36.08 -5.55
C THR A 96 -41.23 -34.97 -6.02
N SER A 97 -41.50 -33.74 -5.57
CA SER A 97 -40.58 -32.61 -5.66
C SER A 97 -39.37 -32.89 -4.76
N THR A 98 -38.50 -33.81 -5.18
CA THR A 98 -37.23 -34.06 -4.49
C THR A 98 -36.31 -32.92 -4.88
N ALA A 99 -36.11 -31.98 -3.95
CA ALA A 99 -35.17 -30.89 -4.06
C ALA A 99 -33.86 -31.40 -4.69
N ALA A 100 -33.38 -30.71 -5.73
CA ALA A 100 -32.10 -31.02 -6.35
C ALA A 100 -31.03 -31.20 -5.25
N PRO A 101 -30.10 -32.15 -5.36
CA PRO A 101 -29.04 -32.32 -4.38
C PRO A 101 -28.15 -31.07 -4.46
N SER A 102 -28.47 -30.07 -3.66
CA SER A 102 -27.67 -28.86 -3.54
C SER A 102 -26.52 -29.17 -2.60
N ALA A 103 -25.30 -29.22 -3.14
CA ALA A 103 -24.11 -29.40 -2.32
C ALA A 103 -23.72 -28.05 -1.72
N THR A 104 -23.63 -27.97 -0.39
CA THR A 104 -23.12 -26.78 0.29
C THR A 104 -21.60 -26.81 0.35
N VAL A 105 -20.94 -25.76 -0.11
CA VAL A 105 -19.49 -25.58 -0.04
C VAL A 105 -19.18 -24.44 0.93
N ASN A 106 -18.22 -24.68 1.82
CA ASN A 106 -17.75 -23.66 2.74
C ASN A 106 -16.81 -22.69 2.01
N ILE A 107 -17.07 -21.40 2.15
CA ILE A 107 -16.15 -20.36 1.72
C ILE A 107 -15.21 -20.10 2.90
N GLU A 108 -13.92 -20.32 2.70
CA GLU A 108 -12.87 -20.17 3.72
C GLU A 108 -11.91 -19.03 3.40
N ALA A 109 -11.38 -18.38 4.44
CA ALA A 109 -10.37 -17.35 4.28
C ALA A 109 -9.00 -17.98 3.90
N PRO A 110 -8.36 -17.61 2.78
CA PRO A 110 -7.08 -18.19 2.36
C PRO A 110 -5.88 -17.75 3.21
N ALA A 111 -6.00 -16.62 3.91
CA ALA A 111 -4.96 -16.03 4.73
C ALA A 111 -5.53 -15.23 5.90
N ASN A 112 -4.68 -14.95 6.89
CA ASN A 112 -5.01 -14.01 7.96
C ASN A 112 -5.10 -12.59 7.41
N GLY A 113 -6.13 -11.84 7.79
CA GLY A 113 -6.32 -10.48 7.34
C GLY A 113 -7.58 -9.83 7.89
N VAL A 114 -7.89 -8.65 7.36
CA VAL A 114 -9.11 -7.90 7.66
C VAL A 114 -9.96 -7.79 6.41
N VAL A 115 -11.27 -7.96 6.56
CA VAL A 115 -12.23 -7.86 5.47
C VAL A 115 -12.34 -6.39 5.04
N ALA A 116 -11.83 -6.06 3.87
CA ALA A 116 -11.84 -4.70 3.35
C ALA A 116 -13.12 -4.37 2.57
N ASN A 117 -13.62 -5.35 1.82
CA ASN A 117 -14.85 -5.20 1.07
C ASN A 117 -15.57 -6.55 0.95
N VAL A 118 -16.89 -6.49 0.98
CA VAL A 118 -17.78 -7.62 0.68
C VAL A 118 -18.57 -7.23 -0.57
N SER A 119 -18.41 -8.00 -1.64
CA SER A 119 -18.94 -7.66 -2.97
C SER A 119 -20.25 -8.39 -3.30
N VAL A 120 -20.70 -9.29 -2.41
CA VAL A 120 -21.84 -10.18 -2.65
C VAL A 120 -22.77 -10.16 -1.44
N ASN A 121 -24.08 -10.18 -1.70
CA ASN A 121 -25.12 -10.23 -0.67
C ASN A 121 -25.66 -11.66 -0.46
N ASN A 122 -26.29 -11.91 0.69
CA ASN A 122 -27.01 -13.16 0.93
C ASN A 122 -28.14 -13.33 -0.11
N GLY A 123 -28.28 -14.53 -0.65
CA GLY A 123 -29.22 -14.88 -1.72
C GLY A 123 -28.75 -14.53 -3.13
N GLN A 124 -27.58 -13.90 -3.28
CA GLN A 124 -27.05 -13.56 -4.61
C GLN A 124 -26.42 -14.78 -5.27
N MET A 125 -26.70 -14.96 -6.56
CA MET A 125 -26.06 -15.98 -7.38
C MET A 125 -24.68 -15.47 -7.85
N VAL A 126 -23.65 -16.29 -7.65
CA VAL A 126 -22.27 -16.02 -8.04
C VAL A 126 -21.78 -17.13 -8.96
N SER A 127 -20.88 -16.77 -9.87
CA SER A 127 -20.21 -17.73 -10.75
C SER A 127 -18.84 -18.08 -10.21
N ALA A 128 -18.31 -19.25 -10.59
CA ALA A 128 -16.94 -19.61 -10.29
C ALA A 128 -15.97 -18.51 -10.76
N GLY A 129 -15.08 -18.07 -9.86
CA GLY A 129 -14.13 -16.98 -10.10
C GLY A 129 -14.64 -15.58 -9.74
N THR A 130 -15.93 -15.40 -9.44
CA THR A 130 -16.45 -14.11 -8.98
C THR A 130 -15.93 -13.80 -7.56
N PRO A 131 -15.30 -12.64 -7.32
CA PRO A 131 -14.84 -12.25 -5.98
C PRO A 131 -16.04 -12.03 -5.04
N VAL A 132 -16.03 -12.74 -3.91
CA VAL A 132 -17.08 -12.64 -2.87
C VAL A 132 -16.71 -11.58 -1.84
N PHE A 133 -15.45 -11.56 -1.40
CA PHE A 133 -14.92 -10.56 -0.48
C PHE A 133 -13.41 -10.39 -0.70
N THR A 134 -12.85 -9.28 -0.20
CA THR A 134 -11.42 -8.98 -0.29
C THR A 134 -10.82 -8.90 1.10
N LEU A 135 -9.71 -9.62 1.31
CA LEU A 135 -8.92 -9.58 2.53
C LEU A 135 -7.71 -8.68 2.36
N VAL A 136 -7.40 -7.92 3.39
CA VAL A 136 -6.22 -7.06 3.46
C VAL A 136 -5.33 -7.49 4.61
N GLN A 137 -4.05 -7.67 4.33
CA GLN A 137 -3.07 -8.15 5.31
C GLN A 137 -2.40 -6.98 6.04
N LEU A 138 -2.96 -6.58 7.18
CA LEU A 138 -2.42 -5.47 8.00
C LEU A 138 -1.07 -5.79 8.67
N SER A 139 -0.69 -7.07 8.77
CA SER A 139 0.59 -7.48 9.37
C SER A 139 1.80 -7.28 8.46
N ARG A 140 1.59 -7.03 7.15
CA ARG A 140 2.64 -6.83 6.15
C ARG A 140 2.32 -5.63 5.29
N VAL A 141 2.37 -4.46 5.90
CA VAL A 141 2.24 -3.18 5.22
C VAL A 141 3.59 -2.74 4.64
N ASN A 142 3.54 -2.01 3.53
CA ASN A 142 4.65 -1.34 2.89
C ASN A 142 4.26 0.13 2.70
N VAL A 143 5.24 0.98 2.40
CA VAL A 143 5.00 2.39 2.08
C VAL A 143 5.42 2.62 0.64
N ILE A 144 4.55 3.24 -0.15
CA ILE A 144 4.84 3.64 -1.52
C ILE A 144 5.10 5.14 -1.47
N ALA A 145 6.35 5.54 -1.67
CA ALA A 145 6.77 6.93 -1.69
C ALA A 145 7.09 7.36 -3.13
N ASN A 146 6.38 8.36 -3.61
CA ASN A 146 6.58 8.95 -4.92
C ASN A 146 7.66 10.03 -4.82
N ILE A 147 8.88 9.67 -5.23
CA ILE A 147 10.05 10.55 -5.18
C ILE A 147 10.17 11.31 -6.51
N PRO A 148 10.38 12.64 -6.51
CA PRO A 148 10.68 13.38 -7.73
C PRO A 148 11.91 12.82 -8.44
N GLU A 149 11.85 12.65 -9.77
CA GLU A 149 12.95 12.13 -10.59
C GLU A 149 14.26 12.90 -10.38
N SER A 150 14.19 14.21 -10.11
CA SER A 150 15.38 15.03 -9.80
C SER A 150 16.14 14.59 -8.56
N LYS A 151 15.48 13.91 -7.61
CA LYS A 151 16.06 13.45 -6.34
C LYS A 151 16.34 11.94 -6.30
N ILE A 152 15.82 11.17 -7.26
CA ILE A 152 15.96 9.70 -7.26
C ILE A 152 17.41 9.22 -7.39
N ARG A 153 18.30 10.02 -8.01
CA ARG A 153 19.73 9.69 -8.19
C ARG A 153 20.44 9.37 -6.87
N ASN A 154 20.00 9.98 -5.78
CA ASN A 154 20.63 9.83 -4.46
C ASN A 154 19.97 8.69 -3.65
N VAL A 155 18.87 8.11 -4.15
CA VAL A 155 18.12 7.06 -3.47
C VAL A 155 18.58 5.69 -3.97
N SER A 156 18.94 4.81 -3.04
CA SER A 156 19.38 3.44 -3.34
C SER A 156 18.65 2.42 -2.48
N VAL A 157 18.49 1.20 -2.99
CA VAL A 157 17.91 0.08 -2.24
C VAL A 157 18.78 -0.22 -1.02
N GLY A 158 18.15 -0.41 0.14
CA GLY A 158 18.80 -0.64 1.43
C GLY A 158 19.03 0.60 2.30
N GLN A 159 18.79 1.81 1.78
CA GLN A 159 18.87 3.02 2.60
C GLN A 159 17.82 3.03 3.70
N SER A 160 18.18 3.62 4.84
CA SER A 160 17.27 3.81 5.96
C SER A 160 16.31 4.97 5.69
N ALA A 161 15.07 4.81 6.10
CA ALA A 161 14.04 5.84 5.98
C ALA A 161 13.28 6.02 7.29
N THR A 162 12.96 7.27 7.60
CA THR A 162 12.04 7.62 8.67
C THR A 162 10.70 7.99 8.06
N ILE A 163 9.63 7.36 8.52
CA ILE A 163 8.28 7.50 7.98
C ILE A 163 7.39 8.11 9.06
N TYR A 164 6.64 9.14 8.69
CA TYR A 164 5.66 9.80 9.54
C TYR A 164 4.29 9.58 8.91
N VAL A 165 3.37 9.01 9.66
CA VAL A 165 2.01 8.71 9.18
C VAL A 165 1.06 9.77 9.73
N ASP A 166 0.24 10.38 8.88
CA ASP A 166 -0.67 11.47 9.28
C ASP A 166 -1.71 11.01 10.31
N ALA A 167 -2.12 9.73 10.25
CA ALA A 167 -3.03 9.13 11.22
C ALA A 167 -2.44 8.99 12.63
N HIS A 168 -1.10 9.03 12.75
CA HIS A 168 -0.37 8.88 14.01
C HIS A 168 0.67 9.99 14.18
N PRO A 169 0.24 11.24 14.46
CA PRO A 169 1.15 12.36 14.62
C PRO A 169 2.08 12.15 15.82
N GLY A 170 3.37 12.47 15.63
CA GLY A 170 4.40 12.38 16.68
C GLY A 170 5.08 11.02 16.80
N VAL A 171 4.65 10.01 16.03
CA VAL A 171 5.34 8.71 15.94
C VAL A 171 6.21 8.67 14.69
N ALA A 172 7.48 8.35 14.87
CA ALA A 172 8.42 8.11 13.78
C ALA A 172 8.59 6.60 13.58
N PHE A 173 8.18 6.10 12.42
CA PHE A 173 8.37 4.70 12.06
C PHE A 173 9.69 4.54 11.31
N SER A 174 10.43 3.49 11.66
CA SER A 174 11.64 3.12 10.93
C SER A 174 11.29 2.24 9.74
N GLY A 175 11.96 2.46 8.63
CA GLY A 175 11.78 1.71 7.40
C GLY A 175 13.05 1.60 6.60
N THR A 176 13.02 0.75 5.58
CA THR A 176 14.13 0.59 4.64
C THR A 176 13.63 0.59 3.21
N VAL A 177 14.41 1.18 2.30
CA VAL A 177 14.10 1.15 0.87
C VAL A 177 14.22 -0.29 0.36
N LYS A 178 13.10 -0.89 -0.02
CA LYS A 178 13.04 -2.29 -0.47
C LYS A 178 13.26 -2.39 -1.99
N ALA A 179 12.63 -1.51 -2.75
CA ALA A 179 12.70 -1.52 -4.20
C ALA A 179 12.38 -0.13 -4.76
N ILE A 180 13.04 0.20 -5.87
CA ILE A 180 12.72 1.35 -6.70
C ILE A 180 12.05 0.79 -7.95
N GLN A 181 10.80 1.19 -8.24
CA GLN A 181 10.14 0.69 -9.44
C GLN A 181 10.82 1.28 -10.69
N PRO A 182 11.24 0.45 -11.65
CA PRO A 182 12.03 0.90 -12.81
C PRO A 182 11.21 1.66 -13.86
N THR A 183 9.90 1.83 -13.65
CA THR A 183 8.98 2.44 -14.62
C THR A 183 8.22 3.59 -13.96
N THR A 184 8.27 4.78 -14.57
CA THR A 184 7.35 5.88 -14.24
C THR A 184 5.96 5.56 -14.78
N GLN A 185 4.90 6.02 -14.10
CA GLN A 185 3.51 5.73 -14.50
C GLN A 185 3.17 6.16 -15.95
N SER A 186 3.93 7.10 -16.50
CA SER A 186 3.84 7.55 -17.89
C SER A 186 4.24 6.50 -18.94
N PHE A 187 5.07 5.51 -18.59
CA PHE A 187 5.52 4.47 -19.55
C PHE A 187 4.40 3.49 -19.93
N PHE A 188 3.39 3.30 -19.07
CA PHE A 188 2.23 2.44 -19.34
C PHE A 188 1.04 3.19 -19.97
N SER A 189 1.17 4.50 -20.25
CA SER A 189 0.09 5.23 -20.93
C SER A 189 0.01 4.82 -22.39
N LEU A 190 -1.05 4.11 -22.76
CA LEU A 190 -1.42 3.78 -24.15
C LEU A 190 -1.83 5.01 -24.97
N ILE A 191 -2.00 6.17 -24.32
CA ILE A 191 -2.31 7.43 -24.97
C ILE A 191 -1.09 8.36 -24.80
N PRO A 192 -0.36 8.68 -25.88
CA PRO A 192 0.66 9.70 -25.80
C PRO A 192 -0.01 11.04 -25.52
N THR A 193 0.27 11.63 -24.35
CA THR A 193 -0.04 13.04 -24.10
C THR A 193 0.91 13.88 -24.96
N ALA A 194 0.67 13.93 -26.26
CA ALA A 194 1.25 14.97 -27.10
C ALA A 194 0.70 16.30 -26.58
N ALA A 195 1.58 17.11 -25.99
CA ALA A 195 1.25 18.48 -25.61
C ALA A 195 0.91 19.27 -26.88
N THR A 196 -0.35 19.28 -27.28
CA THR A 196 -0.86 20.09 -28.40
C THR A 196 -1.16 21.50 -27.92
N SER A 197 -0.14 22.26 -27.56
CA SER A 197 -0.10 23.73 -27.53
C SER A 197 1.32 24.15 -27.16
N GLY A 198 1.89 25.14 -27.85
CA GLY A 198 3.30 25.53 -27.81
C GLY A 198 3.84 26.10 -26.49
N THR A 199 3.54 25.48 -25.36
CA THR A 199 4.04 25.80 -24.02
C THR A 199 4.71 24.56 -23.45
N TYR A 200 6.03 24.48 -23.55
CA TYR A 200 6.81 23.47 -22.83
C TYR A 200 6.75 23.79 -21.33
N THR A 201 5.95 23.05 -20.56
CA THR A 201 6.07 23.00 -19.10
C THR A 201 6.76 21.69 -18.73
N LYS A 202 7.89 21.78 -18.03
CA LYS A 202 8.61 20.61 -17.54
C LYS A 202 7.79 19.97 -16.42
N VAL A 203 7.06 18.90 -16.74
CA VAL A 203 6.36 18.10 -15.74
C VAL A 203 7.40 17.28 -14.97
N THR A 204 7.46 17.43 -13.64
CA THR A 204 8.34 16.62 -12.81
C THR A 204 7.74 15.23 -12.69
N GLN A 205 8.38 14.23 -13.29
CA GLN A 205 7.95 12.84 -13.12
C GLN A 205 8.28 12.38 -11.70
N ARG A 206 7.45 11.48 -11.17
CA ARG A 206 7.65 10.85 -9.87
C ARG A 206 7.92 9.37 -10.06
N VAL A 207 8.93 8.88 -9.35
CA VAL A 207 9.34 7.48 -9.33
C VAL A 207 8.80 6.87 -8.04
N PRO A 208 7.90 5.87 -8.13
CA PRO A 208 7.42 5.17 -6.96
C PRO A 208 8.53 4.29 -6.37
N VAL A 209 8.81 4.51 -5.09
CA VAL A 209 9.76 3.77 -4.28
C VAL A 209 8.98 3.00 -3.23
N THR A 210 9.19 1.69 -3.17
CA THR A 210 8.59 0.83 -2.14
C THR A 210 9.54 0.74 -0.95
N LEU A 211 9.05 1.12 0.22
CA LEU A 211 9.75 1.01 1.50
C LEU A 211 9.07 -0.03 2.37
N SER A 212 9.87 -0.78 3.12
CA SER A 212 9.36 -1.53 4.26
C SER A 212 9.15 -0.58 5.44
N ILE A 213 8.15 -0.87 6.27
CA ILE A 213 7.85 -0.11 7.49
C ILE A 213 7.74 -1.09 8.66
N ASP A 214 8.40 -0.77 9.76
CA ASP A 214 8.15 -1.43 11.03
C ASP A 214 7.07 -0.65 11.77
N ALA A 215 5.87 -1.24 11.86
CA ALA A 215 4.73 -0.62 12.51
C ALA A 215 4.84 -0.60 14.04
N ALA A 216 5.86 -1.23 14.66
CA ALA A 216 6.14 -1.18 16.11
C ALA A 216 4.90 -1.43 17.02
N GLY A 217 3.93 -2.24 16.57
CA GLY A 217 2.69 -2.54 17.30
C GLY A 217 1.49 -1.65 16.97
N TYR A 218 1.65 -0.64 16.12
CA TYR A 218 0.55 0.19 15.60
C TYR A 218 -0.17 -0.53 14.46
N THR A 219 -1.48 -0.30 14.36
CA THR A 219 -2.30 -0.80 13.24
C THR A 219 -2.34 0.29 12.17
N LEU A 220 -1.52 0.15 11.13
CA LEU A 220 -1.50 1.06 10.00
C LEU A 220 -2.53 0.62 8.96
N LEU A 221 -3.34 1.56 8.48
CA LEU A 221 -4.36 1.27 7.47
C LEU A 221 -3.82 1.58 6.08
N PRO A 222 -4.02 0.67 5.10
CA PRO A 222 -3.69 0.99 3.72
C PRO A 222 -4.54 2.13 3.20
N GLY A 223 -3.91 3.05 2.47
CA GLY A 223 -4.48 4.31 1.99
C GLY A 223 -4.17 5.51 2.87
N GLU A 224 -3.59 5.34 4.06
CA GLU A 224 -3.13 6.46 4.89
C GLU A 224 -1.99 7.22 4.21
N ASN A 225 -2.01 8.55 4.33
CA ASN A 225 -0.94 9.42 3.86
C ASN A 225 0.25 9.37 4.82
N ALA A 226 1.44 9.49 4.25
CA ALA A 226 2.69 9.53 5.00
C ALA A 226 3.71 10.50 4.39
N GLU A 227 4.55 11.09 5.25
CA GLU A 227 5.80 11.74 4.85
C GLU A 227 6.95 10.76 5.04
N VAL A 228 7.82 10.64 4.04
CA VAL A 228 8.99 9.76 4.08
C VAL A 228 10.25 10.59 3.94
N ARG A 229 11.20 10.36 4.85
CA ARG A 229 12.55 10.93 4.82
C ARG A 229 13.57 9.81 4.66
N ILE A 230 14.16 9.71 3.49
CA ILE A 230 15.20 8.74 3.16
C ILE A 230 16.54 9.38 3.46
N THR A 231 17.34 8.77 4.33
CA THR A 231 18.70 9.24 4.57
C THR A 231 19.61 8.75 3.44
N VAL A 232 20.26 9.70 2.78
CA VAL A 232 21.22 9.42 1.68
C VAL A 232 22.64 9.49 2.25
N HIS A 233 23.52 8.64 1.76
CA HIS A 233 24.92 8.51 2.17
C HIS A 233 25.79 8.46 0.92
#